data_AF-A0A7L2XV56-F1
#
_entry.id   AF-A0A7L2XV56-F1
#
_cell.length_a   1.000
_cell.length_b   1.000
_cell.length_c   1.000
_cell.angle_alpha   90.00
_cell.angle_beta   90.00
_cell.angle_gamma   90.00
#
_symmetry.space_group_name_H-M   'P 1'
#
loop_
_entity.id
_entity.type
_entity.pdbx_description
1 polymer ?
#
loop_
_entity_poly.entity_id
_entity_poly.type
_entity_poly.pdbx_seq_one_letter_code
_entity_poly.pdbx_strand_id
1 'polypeptide(L)' 'PQGDLHVVDTLEVPTSDPRYLQELARERRWGQSLLVVDVDEFPENISAAAEELKSVTLIPALG' A
#
# COMPACT_ATOMS: atom_id res chain seq x y z
N PRO A 1 12.90 1.32 -12.82
CA PRO A 1 13.48 0.20 -13.60
C PRO A 1 12.40 -0.82 -13.90
N GLN A 2 12.59 -1.78 -14.80
CA GLN A 2 11.61 -2.87 -14.94
C GLN A 2 11.74 -3.76 -13.70
N GLY A 3 10.80 -3.66 -12.75
CA GLY A 3 10.82 -4.40 -11.48
C GLY A 3 10.08 -3.73 -10.31
N ASP A 4 9.72 -2.44 -10.43
CA ASP A 4 9.12 -1.67 -9.34
C ASP A 4 7.57 -1.78 -9.28
N LEU A 5 6.97 -2.58 -10.19
CA LEU A 5 5.55 -2.89 -10.19
C LEU A 5 5.32 -4.27 -9.57
N HIS A 6 4.48 -4.31 -8.54
CA HIS A 6 4.13 -5.54 -7.84
C HIS A 6 2.62 -5.74 -7.92
N VAL A 7 2.19 -6.88 -8.48
CA VAL A 7 0.79 -7.32 -8.46
C VAL A 7 0.57 -8.14 -7.19
N VAL A 8 -0.50 -7.83 -6.47
CA VAL A 8 -0.88 -8.51 -5.23
C VAL A 8 -2.33 -8.99 -5.34
N ASP A 9 -2.63 -10.11 -4.69
CA ASP A 9 -3.98 -10.70 -4.75
C ASP A 9 -4.99 -9.97 -3.85
N THR A 10 -4.51 -9.28 -2.81
CA THR A 10 -5.35 -8.59 -1.84
C THR A 10 -4.61 -7.42 -1.19
N LEU A 11 -5.37 -6.38 -0.84
CA LEU A 11 -4.93 -5.25 -0.03
C LEU A 11 -5.37 -5.36 1.44
N GLU A 12 -5.94 -6.50 1.84
CA GLU A 12 -6.31 -6.76 3.23
C GLU A 12 -5.05 -6.83 4.10
N VAL A 13 -5.00 -6.00 5.13
CA VAL A 13 -3.91 -5.96 6.12
C VAL A 13 -4.49 -6.18 7.52
N PRO A 14 -3.75 -6.89 8.40
CA PRO A 14 -4.28 -7.33 9.69
C PRO A 14 -4.45 -6.19 10.72
N THR A 15 -3.92 -5.00 10.45
CA THR A 15 -3.89 -3.87 11.37
C THR A 15 -3.82 -2.55 10.64
N SER A 16 -4.34 -1.49 11.27
CA SER A 16 -4.20 -0.10 10.83
C SER A 16 -2.92 0.57 11.33
N ASP A 17 -2.00 -0.14 12.02
CA ASP A 17 -0.71 0.44 12.43
C ASP A 17 0.15 0.80 11.20
N PRO A 18 0.51 2.07 10.98
CA PRO A 18 1.31 2.52 9.84
C PRO A 18 2.66 1.82 9.72
N ARG A 19 3.22 1.38 10.84
CA ARG A 19 4.51 0.65 10.85
C ARG A 19 4.39 -0.66 10.10
N TYR A 20 3.24 -1.33 10.13
CA TYR A 20 3.02 -2.58 9.39
C TYR A 20 3.29 -2.40 7.89
N LEU A 21 2.77 -1.34 7.27
CA LEU A 21 2.99 -1.06 5.86
C LEU A 21 4.46 -0.72 5.55
N GLN A 22 5.13 0.03 6.43
CA GLN A 22 6.56 0.35 6.26
C GLN A 22 7.43 -0.91 6.34
N GLU A 23 7.15 -1.80 7.29
CA GLU A 23 7.89 -3.05 7.45
C GLU A 23 7.62 -4.01 6.31
N LEU A 24 6.35 -4.14 5.87
CA LEU A 24 5.97 -4.92 4.70
C LEU A 24 6.72 -4.45 3.44
N ALA A 25 6.76 -3.14 3.19
CA ALA A 25 7.48 -2.55 2.06
C ALA A 25 8.99 -2.85 2.11
N ARG A 26 9.58 -2.74 3.31
CA ARG A 26 11.00 -3.02 3.56
C ARG A 26 11.34 -4.49 3.32
N GLU A 27 10.55 -5.40 3.88
CA GLU A 27 10.76 -6.84 3.75
C GLU A 27 10.65 -7.32 2.31
N ARG A 28 9.68 -6.78 1.56
CA ARG A 28 9.48 -7.09 0.14
C ARG A 28 10.38 -6.30 -0.80
N ARG A 29 11.19 -5.38 -0.27
CA ARG A 29 12.08 -4.47 -1.01
C ARG A 29 11.34 -3.66 -2.09
N TRP A 30 10.14 -3.20 -1.79
CA TRP A 30 9.29 -2.39 -2.69
C TRP A 30 9.72 -0.92 -2.78
N GLY A 31 10.74 -0.52 -2.02
CA GLY A 31 11.29 0.83 -2.04
C GLY A 31 10.81 1.70 -0.89
N GLN A 32 11.08 3.00 -0.99
CA GLN A 32 10.83 3.98 0.07
C GLN A 32 9.47 4.67 -0.06
N SER A 33 8.83 4.58 -1.21
CA SER A 33 7.50 5.16 -1.43
C SER A 33 6.68 4.21 -2.27
N LEU A 34 5.42 4.03 -1.88
CA LEU A 34 4.48 3.10 -2.49
C LEU A 34 3.31 3.87 -3.07
N LEU A 35 2.99 3.56 -4.32
CA LEU A 35 1.72 3.90 -4.94
C LEU A 35 0.90 2.61 -5.04
N VAL A 36 -0.22 2.55 -4.34
CA VAL A 36 -1.14 1.43 -4.37
C VAL A 36 -2.34 1.83 -5.21
N VAL A 37 -2.68 0.98 -6.16
CA VAL A 37 -3.78 1.22 -7.10
C VAL A 37 -4.71 0.03 -7.05
N ASP A 38 -6.01 0.30 -6.86
CA ASP A 38 -7.05 -0.72 -6.88
C ASP A 38 -8.28 -0.24 -7.65
N VAL A 39 -8.99 -1.15 -8.29
CA VAL A 39 -10.29 -0.89 -8.95
C VAL A 39 -11.43 -0.87 -7.95
N ASP A 40 -11.26 -1.54 -6.81
CA ASP A 40 -12.25 -1.68 -5.76
C ASP A 40 -12.05 -0.63 -4.64
N GLU A 41 -12.99 -0.59 -3.69
CA GLU A 41 -12.86 0.23 -2.49
C GLU A 41 -11.72 -0.29 -1.59
N PHE A 42 -10.89 0.62 -1.08
CA PHE A 42 -9.76 0.22 -0.22
C PHE A 42 -10.25 -0.27 1.15
N PRO A 43 -9.70 -1.40 1.67
CA PRO A 43 -10.02 -1.87 3.02
C PRO A 43 -9.73 -0.83 4.11
N GLU A 44 -10.48 -0.87 5.21
CA GLU A 44 -10.39 0.11 6.31
C GLU A 44 -8.97 0.19 6.89
N ASN A 45 -8.34 -0.96 7.16
CA ASN A 45 -7.05 -0.99 7.82
C ASN A 45 -5.92 -0.38 6.96
N ILE A 46 -5.87 -0.70 5.66
CA ILE A 46 -4.84 -0.13 4.77
C ILE A 46 -5.07 1.36 4.56
N SER A 47 -6.33 1.79 4.47
CA SER A 47 -6.71 3.20 4.33
C SER A 47 -6.27 4.01 5.56
N ALA A 48 -6.65 3.58 6.75
CA ALA A 48 -6.28 4.25 8.00
C ALA A 48 -4.75 4.28 8.19
N ALA A 49 -4.05 3.18 7.89
CA ALA A 49 -2.59 3.13 7.98
C ALA A 49 -1.92 4.10 6.98
N ALA A 50 -2.45 4.22 5.76
CA ALA A 50 -1.90 5.08 4.73
C ALA A 50 -2.14 6.57 5.00
N GLU A 51 -3.24 6.96 5.66
CA GLU A 51 -3.51 8.35 6.02
C GLU A 51 -2.41 8.99 6.89
N GLU A 52 -1.74 8.19 7.72
CA GLU A 52 -0.62 8.64 8.57
C GLU A 52 0.73 8.66 7.83
N LEU A 53 0.80 8.15 6.60
CA LEU A 53 2.05 7.94 5.86
C LEU A 53 2.13 8.79 4.59
N LYS A 54 3.06 9.75 4.58
CA LYS A 54 3.40 10.50 3.34
C LYS A 54 4.07 9.64 2.27
N SER A 55 4.60 8.48 2.64
CA SER A 55 5.31 7.57 1.74
C SER A 55 4.40 6.53 1.10
N VAL A 56 3.13 6.44 1.48
CA VAL A 56 2.17 5.50 0.91
C VAL A 56 0.99 6.29 0.38
N THR A 57 0.63 6.08 -0.88
CA THR A 57 -0.51 6.75 -1.50
C THR A 57 -1.44 5.70 -2.08
N LEU A 58 -2.72 5.77 -1.71
CA LEU A 58 -3.78 4.94 -2.26
C LEU A 58 -4.53 5.75 -3.32
N ILE A 59 -4.66 5.23 -4.54
CA ILE A 59 -5.39 5.89 -5.62
C ILE A 59 -6.32 4.87 -6.30
N PRO A 60 -7.62 5.17 -6.49
CA PRO A 60 -8.48 4.31 -7.28
C PRO A 60 -8.00 4.27 -8.75
N ALA A 61 -8.09 3.10 -9.37
CA ALA A 61 -7.75 2.90 -10.78
C ALA A 61 -8.75 3.58 -11.73
N LEU A 62 -9.93 3.93 -11.20
CA LEU A 62 -10.95 4.67 -11.93
C LEU A 62 -10.55 6.15 -11.99
N GLY A 63 -10.32 6.63 -13.21
CA GLY A 63 -10.22 8.06 -13.55
C GLY A 63 -11.59 8.68 -13.77
#